data_AF-A0A954Z7E3-F1
#
_entry.id   AF-A0A954Z7E3-F1
#
_cell.length_a   1.000
_cell.length_b   1.000
_cell.length_c   1.000
_cell.angle_alpha   90.00
_cell.angle_beta   90.00
_cell.angle_gamma   90.00
#
_symmetry.space_group_name_H-M   'P 1'
#
loop_
_entity.id
_entity.type
_entity.pdbx_description
1 polymer ?
#
loop_
_entity_poly.entity_id
_entity_poly.type
_entity_poly.pdbx_seq_one_letter_code
_entity_poly.pdbx_strand_id
1 'polypeptide(L)'
;EALLLCEAAGYELVIVETVGVGQSETTVADLTDIFLALAIAGGGDELQGIKRGLLEWVDVLAVNKADGPQRAAAEAAAREYRNSFHAQSPRPDAEPPVAVTCSAREGTGVAELWETIAGRHRRMRESGALERLRQRQNTRWLWNIVDDALSTAVRQHPQVRAQRSHLEQQVAAGQLSSEAAAREVLRLFREA
;
A
#
# COMPACT_ATOMS: atom_id res chain seq x y z
N GLU A 1 -13.06 0.16 8.16
CA GLU A 1 -14.49 0.53 8.32
C GLU A 1 -14.91 1.73 7.46
N ALA A 2 -14.12 2.80 7.35
CA ALA A 2 -14.48 3.98 6.56
C ALA A 2 -14.82 3.68 5.07
N LEU A 3 -14.07 2.79 4.41
CA LEU A 3 -14.34 2.38 3.02
C LEU A 3 -15.75 1.82 2.82
N LEU A 4 -16.15 0.85 3.65
CA LEU A 4 -17.48 0.24 3.59
C LEU A 4 -18.60 1.26 3.85
N LEU A 5 -18.37 2.22 4.73
CA LEU A 5 -19.33 3.30 4.99
C LEU A 5 -19.48 4.22 3.76
N CYS A 6 -18.39 4.55 3.09
CA CYS A 6 -18.45 5.33 1.84
C CYS A 6 -19.23 4.57 0.75
N GLU A 7 -18.96 3.28 0.58
CA GLU A 7 -19.69 2.46 -0.39
C GLU A 7 -21.18 2.35 -0.03
N ALA A 8 -21.51 2.09 1.24
CA ALA A 8 -22.90 2.02 1.71
C ALA A 8 -23.64 3.36 1.60
N ALA A 9 -22.92 4.48 1.68
CA ALA A 9 -23.46 5.82 1.47
C ALA A 9 -23.65 6.17 -0.02
N GLY A 10 -23.29 5.27 -0.95
CA GLY A 10 -23.50 5.44 -2.39
C GLY A 10 -22.37 6.18 -3.11
N TYR A 11 -21.19 6.33 -2.51
CA TYR A 11 -20.03 6.86 -3.22
C TYR A 11 -19.51 5.82 -4.22
N GLU A 12 -19.45 6.19 -5.49
CA GLU A 12 -18.96 5.32 -6.57
C GLU A 12 -17.44 5.37 -6.75
N LEU A 13 -16.79 6.43 -6.22
CA LEU A 13 -15.35 6.63 -6.23
C LEU A 13 -14.87 6.94 -4.82
N VAL A 14 -13.95 6.12 -4.32
CA VAL A 14 -13.28 6.32 -3.03
C VAL A 14 -11.78 6.40 -3.29
N ILE A 15 -11.15 7.50 -2.86
CA ILE A 15 -9.71 7.70 -2.96
C ILE A 15 -9.11 7.47 -1.57
N VAL A 16 -8.14 6.56 -1.48
CA VAL A 16 -7.38 6.29 -0.27
C VAL A 16 -5.96 6.81 -0.46
N GLU A 17 -5.56 7.78 0.36
CA GLU A 17 -4.24 8.40 0.31
C GLU A 17 -3.39 7.97 1.51
N THR A 18 -2.13 7.62 1.27
CA THR A 18 -1.15 7.38 2.33
C THR A 18 -0.68 8.72 2.91
N VAL A 19 -0.68 8.87 4.24
CA VAL A 19 -0.18 10.06 4.92
C VAL A 19 1.06 9.71 5.75
N GLY A 20 2.13 10.50 5.60
CA GLY A 20 3.35 10.39 6.43
C GLY A 20 4.38 9.36 5.95
N VAL A 21 5.34 9.03 6.83
CA VAL A 21 6.41 8.04 6.58
C VAL A 21 6.09 6.71 7.26
N GLY A 22 5.96 5.62 6.50
CA GLY A 22 5.58 4.31 7.04
C GLY A 22 5.64 3.17 6.03
N GLN A 23 5.04 2.03 6.41
CA GLN A 23 4.73 0.85 5.56
C GLN A 23 3.22 0.83 5.23
N SER A 24 2.63 2.01 5.04
CA SER A 24 1.20 2.17 4.76
C SER A 24 0.86 1.85 3.32
N GLU A 25 1.85 1.80 2.43
CA GLU A 25 1.66 1.63 1.00
C GLU A 25 1.10 0.24 0.66
N THR A 26 1.65 -0.82 1.24
CA THR A 26 1.13 -2.20 1.06
C THR A 26 -0.30 -2.32 1.61
N THR A 27 -0.58 -1.66 2.73
CA THR A 27 -1.93 -1.66 3.33
C THR A 27 -2.93 -0.98 2.39
N VAL A 28 -2.56 0.16 1.81
CA VAL A 28 -3.44 0.85 0.84
C VAL A 28 -3.63 0.01 -0.42
N ALA A 29 -2.58 -0.63 -0.94
CA ALA A 29 -2.69 -1.53 -2.08
C ALA A 29 -3.60 -2.75 -1.82
N ASP A 30 -3.65 -3.24 -0.58
CA ASP A 30 -4.57 -4.30 -0.18
C ASP A 30 -6.02 -3.82 0.07
N LEU A 31 -6.27 -2.51 0.00
CA LEU A 31 -7.61 -1.91 0.21
C LEU A 31 -8.22 -1.31 -1.07
N THR A 32 -7.44 -1.12 -2.14
CA THR A 32 -7.91 -0.45 -3.36
C THR A 32 -7.90 -1.36 -4.58
N ASP A 33 -8.74 -1.03 -5.57
CA ASP A 33 -8.80 -1.77 -6.83
C ASP A 33 -7.67 -1.39 -7.80
N ILE A 34 -7.25 -0.13 -7.73
CA ILE A 34 -6.18 0.45 -8.54
C ILE A 34 -5.24 1.19 -7.59
N PHE A 35 -3.94 0.94 -7.73
CA PHE A 35 -2.91 1.68 -6.99
C PHE A 35 -2.19 2.70 -7.89
N LEU A 36 -2.37 3.98 -7.57
CA LEU A 36 -1.75 5.11 -8.27
C LEU A 36 -0.49 5.56 -7.52
N ALA A 37 0.67 5.49 -8.18
CA ALA A 37 1.89 6.12 -7.68
C ALA A 37 2.11 7.49 -8.33
N LEU A 38 2.51 8.47 -7.52
CA LEU A 38 2.92 9.79 -8.00
C LEU A 38 4.45 9.93 -7.90
N ALA A 39 5.07 10.35 -9.00
CA ALA A 39 6.50 10.63 -9.07
C ALA A 39 6.73 12.07 -9.53
N ILE A 40 7.94 12.60 -9.32
CA ILE A 40 8.40 13.87 -9.88
C ILE A 40 9.77 13.64 -10.54
N ALA A 41 10.03 14.32 -11.66
CA ALA A 41 11.35 14.28 -12.30
C ALA A 41 12.34 15.23 -11.60
N GLY A 42 13.63 14.95 -11.73
CA GLY A 42 14.74 15.73 -11.18
C GLY A 42 15.01 15.52 -9.68
N GLY A 43 14.37 14.52 -9.05
CA GLY A 43 14.50 14.25 -7.61
C GLY A 43 15.83 13.58 -7.19
N GLY A 44 16.67 13.21 -8.14
CA GLY A 44 17.98 12.58 -7.91
C GLY A 44 17.93 11.09 -7.56
N ASP A 45 16.74 10.51 -7.49
CA ASP A 45 16.51 9.13 -7.03
C ASP A 45 15.30 8.49 -7.74
N GLU A 46 15.11 8.76 -9.03
CA GLU A 46 13.84 8.51 -9.71
C GLU A 46 13.44 7.02 -9.75
N LEU A 47 14.42 6.10 -9.81
CA LEU A 47 14.19 4.66 -9.71
C LEU A 47 14.38 4.08 -8.30
N GLN A 48 14.99 4.83 -7.37
CA GLN A 48 15.31 4.39 -6.00
C GLN A 48 14.34 4.96 -4.94
N GLY A 49 13.70 6.09 -5.22
CA GLY A 49 12.74 6.79 -4.36
C GLY A 49 11.35 6.15 -4.35
N ILE A 50 10.97 5.47 -5.44
CA ILE A 50 9.91 4.46 -5.37
C ILE A 50 10.58 3.21 -4.81
N LYS A 51 10.44 3.00 -3.49
CA LYS A 51 10.99 1.84 -2.78
C LYS A 51 10.82 0.58 -3.64
N ARG A 52 11.85 -0.26 -3.75
CA ARG A 52 11.84 -1.51 -4.57
C ARG A 52 10.56 -2.35 -4.42
N GLY A 53 9.93 -2.34 -3.24
CA GLY A 53 8.67 -3.05 -2.98
C GLY A 53 7.38 -2.30 -3.36
N LEU A 54 7.43 -1.00 -3.64
CA LEU A 54 6.26 -0.19 -4.01
C LEU A 54 5.91 -0.37 -5.49
N LEU A 55 6.92 -0.37 -6.39
CA LEU A 55 6.73 -0.56 -7.84
C LEU A 55 5.95 -1.84 -8.16
N GLU A 56 6.10 -2.87 -7.33
CA GLU A 56 5.41 -4.14 -7.51
C GLU A 56 3.89 -3.98 -7.48
N TRP A 57 3.35 -3.02 -6.72
CA TRP A 57 1.91 -2.80 -6.53
C TRP A 57 1.33 -1.76 -7.47
N VAL A 58 2.18 -1.01 -8.19
CA VAL A 58 1.72 0.10 -9.02
C VAL A 58 0.93 -0.41 -10.21
N ASP A 59 -0.28 0.12 -10.38
CA ASP A 59 -1.09 -0.09 -11.58
C ASP A 59 -0.89 1.05 -12.58
N VAL A 60 -0.84 2.27 -12.06
CA VAL A 60 -0.66 3.50 -12.83
C VAL A 60 0.36 4.38 -12.11
N LEU A 61 1.30 4.94 -12.86
CA LEU A 61 2.28 5.90 -12.37
C LEU A 61 2.05 7.24 -13.07
N ALA A 62 1.87 8.31 -12.29
CA ALA A 62 1.82 9.66 -12.82
C ALA A 62 3.09 10.43 -12.44
N VAL A 63 3.87 10.83 -13.45
CA VAL A 63 4.97 11.78 -13.27
C VAL A 63 4.37 13.18 -13.27
N ASN A 64 4.17 13.73 -12.07
CA ASN A 64 3.59 15.03 -11.83
C ASN A 64 4.63 16.16 -12.03
N LYS A 65 4.17 17.42 -12.06
CA LYS A 65 4.96 18.62 -12.36
C LYS A 65 5.54 18.63 -13.78
N ALA A 66 4.81 18.05 -14.74
CA ALA A 66 5.14 18.10 -16.17
C ALA A 66 4.81 19.46 -16.81
N ASP A 67 5.24 20.55 -16.17
CA ASP A 67 4.96 21.92 -16.53
C ASP A 67 6.23 22.76 -16.70
N GLY A 68 6.11 23.84 -17.47
CA GLY A 68 7.19 24.78 -17.74
C GLY A 68 8.53 24.10 -18.09
N PRO A 69 9.64 24.47 -17.43
CA PRO A 69 10.96 23.88 -17.67
C PRO A 69 11.07 22.38 -17.34
N GLN A 70 10.18 21.83 -16.51
CA GLN A 70 10.25 20.44 -16.05
C GLN A 70 9.55 19.45 -16.97
N ARG A 71 8.78 19.94 -17.96
CA ARG A 71 8.03 19.08 -18.90
C ARG A 71 8.91 18.01 -19.56
N ALA A 72 10.04 18.40 -20.14
CA ALA A 72 10.92 17.48 -20.85
C ALA A 72 11.51 16.40 -19.92
N ALA A 73 11.84 16.77 -18.68
CA ALA A 73 12.34 15.85 -17.67
C ALA A 73 11.26 14.87 -17.21
N ALA A 74 10.03 15.35 -16.98
CA ALA A 74 8.89 14.50 -16.64
C ALA A 74 8.58 13.48 -17.73
N GLU A 75 8.62 13.89 -19.00
CA GLU A 75 8.44 12.98 -20.13
C GLU A 75 9.57 11.95 -20.25
N ALA A 76 10.81 12.33 -19.93
CA ALA A 76 11.95 11.41 -19.89
C ALA A 76 11.78 10.36 -18.80
N ALA A 77 11.46 10.76 -17.58
CA ALA A 77 11.18 9.85 -16.47
C ALA A 77 10.01 8.90 -16.79
N ALA A 78 8.91 9.41 -17.35
CA ALA A 78 7.77 8.57 -17.76
C ALA A 78 8.13 7.55 -18.86
N ARG A 79 9.07 7.88 -19.76
CA ARG A 79 9.62 6.90 -20.73
C ARG A 79 10.47 5.83 -20.02
N GLU A 80 11.29 6.23 -19.06
CA GLU A 80 12.13 5.30 -18.30
C GLU A 80 11.29 4.30 -17.50
N TYR A 81 10.26 4.76 -16.80
CA TYR A 81 9.33 3.86 -16.09
C TYR A 81 8.64 2.89 -17.04
N ARG A 82 8.14 3.35 -18.20
CA ARG A 82 7.54 2.45 -19.20
C ARG A 82 8.51 1.37 -19.65
N ASN A 83 9.75 1.73 -19.94
CA ASN A 83 10.78 0.78 -20.32
C ASN A 83 11.06 -0.24 -19.20
N SER A 84 11.11 0.22 -17.94
CA SER A 84 11.30 -0.65 -16.78
C SER A 84 10.13 -1.62 -16.58
N PHE A 85 8.89 -1.15 -16.72
CA PHE A 85 7.69 -1.98 -16.58
C PHE A 85 7.60 -3.08 -17.64
N HIS A 86 8.06 -2.81 -18.86
CA HIS A 86 8.15 -3.85 -19.89
C HIS A 86 9.22 -4.91 -19.61
N ALA A 87 10.29 -4.54 -18.90
CA ALA A 87 11.38 -5.45 -18.55
C ALA A 87 11.05 -6.35 -17.34
N GLN A 88 10.06 -5.96 -16.53
CA GLN A 88 9.60 -6.75 -15.40
C GLN A 88 8.48 -7.70 -15.85
N SER A 89 8.59 -8.98 -15.50
CA SER A 89 7.48 -9.92 -15.70
C SER A 89 6.28 -9.42 -14.88
N PRO A 90 5.12 -9.16 -15.50
CA PRO A 90 3.93 -8.83 -14.72
C PRO A 90 3.63 -9.97 -13.75
N ARG A 91 2.95 -9.64 -12.64
CA ARG A 91 2.36 -10.67 -11.77
C ARG A 91 1.49 -11.60 -12.65
N PRO A 92 1.39 -12.90 -12.32
CA PRO A 92 0.45 -13.78 -13.00
C PRO A 92 -0.94 -13.12 -13.03
N ASP A 93 -1.52 -13.01 -14.23
CA ASP A 93 -2.82 -12.39 -14.48
C ASP A 93 -2.92 -10.86 -14.25
N ALA A 94 -1.81 -10.12 -14.22
CA ALA A 94 -1.81 -8.65 -14.13
C ALA A 94 -1.32 -7.99 -15.43
N GLU A 95 -1.96 -6.88 -15.80
CA GLU A 95 -1.47 -6.02 -16.87
C GLU A 95 -0.22 -5.24 -16.38
N PRO A 96 0.83 -5.06 -17.20
CA PRO A 96 1.96 -4.21 -16.83
C PRO A 96 1.51 -2.80 -16.41
N PRO A 97 2.22 -2.14 -15.48
CA PRO A 97 1.87 -0.78 -15.08
C PRO A 97 2.03 0.21 -16.24
N VAL A 98 1.24 1.29 -16.21
CA VAL A 98 1.32 2.37 -17.22
C VAL A 98 1.86 3.64 -16.58
N ALA A 99 2.85 4.30 -17.20
CA ALA A 99 3.30 5.62 -16.77
C ALA A 99 2.79 6.73 -17.70
N VAL A 100 2.23 7.78 -17.11
CA VAL A 100 1.75 9.00 -17.76
C VAL A 100 2.38 10.24 -17.12
N THR A 101 2.29 11.38 -17.79
CA THR A 101 2.72 12.68 -17.24
C THR A 101 1.50 13.55 -16.94
N CYS A 102 1.58 14.37 -15.89
CA CYS A 102 0.57 15.37 -15.60
C CYS A 102 1.17 16.61 -14.92
N SER A 103 0.41 17.69 -14.92
CA SER A 103 0.61 18.83 -14.03
C SER A 103 -0.66 19.03 -13.23
N ALA A 104 -0.63 18.65 -11.96
CA ALA A 104 -1.73 18.95 -11.05
C ALA A 104 -1.96 20.46 -10.88
N ARG A 105 -0.91 21.27 -11.06
CA ARG A 105 -0.97 22.73 -10.94
C ARG A 105 -1.66 23.38 -12.13
N GLU A 106 -1.33 22.96 -13.34
CA GLU A 106 -1.90 23.51 -14.58
C GLU A 106 -3.15 22.75 -15.05
N GLY A 107 -3.45 21.59 -14.47
CA GLY A 107 -4.54 20.69 -14.87
C GLY A 107 -4.23 19.80 -16.08
N THR A 108 -3.10 20.04 -16.76
CA THR A 108 -2.67 19.27 -17.95
C THR A 108 -2.46 17.78 -17.61
N GLY A 109 -3.01 16.86 -18.41
CA GLY A 109 -2.79 15.42 -18.23
C GLY A 109 -3.64 14.76 -17.14
N VAL A 110 -4.42 15.53 -16.37
CA VAL A 110 -5.24 14.99 -15.27
C VAL A 110 -6.44 14.20 -15.79
N ALA A 111 -7.09 14.68 -16.86
CA ALA A 111 -8.20 13.96 -17.48
C ALA A 111 -7.72 12.65 -18.12
N GLU A 112 -6.57 12.68 -18.79
CA GLU A 112 -5.93 11.53 -19.42
C GLU A 112 -5.47 10.50 -18.37
N LEU A 113 -5.00 10.96 -17.21
CA LEU A 113 -4.71 10.09 -16.07
C LEU A 113 -5.99 9.38 -15.60
N TRP A 114 -7.10 10.10 -15.46
CA TRP A 114 -8.38 9.49 -15.08
C TRP A 114 -8.85 8.46 -16.10
N GLU A 115 -8.81 8.77 -17.40
CA GLU A 115 -9.16 7.81 -18.46
C GLU A 115 -8.28 6.55 -18.43
N THR A 116 -7.00 6.71 -18.10
CA THR A 116 -6.08 5.58 -17.92
C THR A 116 -6.52 4.69 -16.75
N ILE A 117 -6.84 5.29 -15.60
CA ILE A 117 -7.33 4.58 -14.39
C ILE A 117 -8.66 3.88 -14.69
N ALA A 118 -9.65 4.61 -15.23
CA ALA A 118 -10.97 4.10 -15.54
C ALA A 118 -10.93 2.98 -16.60
N GLY A 119 -10.07 3.13 -17.61
CA GLY A 119 -9.84 2.12 -18.64
C GLY A 119 -9.26 0.83 -18.07
N ARG A 120 -8.27 0.92 -17.18
CA ARG A 120 -7.68 -0.26 -16.51
C ARG A 120 -8.70 -0.96 -15.61
N HIS A 121 -9.41 -0.21 -14.76
CA HIS A 121 -10.47 -0.75 -13.91
C HIS A 121 -11.54 -1.49 -14.74
N ARG A 122 -11.93 -0.93 -15.89
CA ARG A 122 -12.87 -1.59 -16.81
C ARG A 122 -12.35 -2.92 -17.34
N ARG A 123 -11.09 -2.97 -17.81
CA ARG A 123 -10.46 -4.23 -18.27
C ARG A 123 -10.36 -5.28 -17.16
N MET A 124 -10.04 -4.85 -15.93
CA MET A 124 -10.04 -5.74 -14.76
C MET A 124 -11.42 -6.31 -14.46
N ARG A 125 -12.47 -5.50 -14.61
CA ARG A 125 -13.86 -5.95 -14.46
C ARG A 125 -14.25 -6.95 -15.55
N GLU A 126 -13.96 -6.64 -16.81
CA GLU A 126 -14.31 -7.49 -17.97
C GLU A 126 -13.60 -8.85 -17.95
N SER A 127 -12.34 -8.89 -17.48
CA SER A 127 -11.56 -10.13 -17.31
C SER A 127 -11.86 -10.91 -16.01
N GLY A 128 -12.74 -10.36 -15.15
CA GLY A 128 -13.00 -10.88 -13.81
C GLY A 128 -11.82 -10.78 -12.82
N ALA A 129 -10.72 -10.13 -13.21
CA ALA A 129 -9.56 -9.92 -12.35
C ALA A 129 -9.90 -9.06 -11.12
N LEU A 130 -10.81 -8.10 -11.27
CA LEU A 130 -11.30 -7.23 -10.20
C LEU A 130 -11.97 -8.03 -9.07
N GLU A 131 -12.88 -8.93 -9.43
CA GLU A 131 -13.59 -9.76 -8.46
C GLU A 131 -12.62 -10.69 -7.71
N ARG A 132 -11.69 -11.32 -8.43
CA ARG A 132 -10.63 -12.16 -7.81
C ARG A 132 -9.73 -11.34 -6.89
N LEU A 133 -9.42 -10.09 -7.25
CA LEU A 133 -8.64 -9.19 -6.40
C LEU A 133 -9.38 -8.90 -5.09
N ARG A 134 -10.62 -8.44 -5.17
CA ARG A 134 -11.45 -8.12 -3.99
C ARG A 134 -11.68 -9.32 -3.07
N GLN A 135 -11.89 -10.51 -3.62
CA GLN A 135 -12.01 -11.75 -2.82
C GLN A 135 -10.74 -12.05 -2.02
N ARG A 136 -9.56 -11.88 -2.64
CA ARG A 136 -8.27 -12.04 -1.95
C ARG A 136 -8.08 -10.96 -0.88
N GLN A 137 -8.37 -9.71 -1.20
CA GLN A 137 -8.30 -8.58 -0.26
C GLN A 137 -9.22 -8.81 0.95
N ASN A 138 -10.46 -9.23 0.74
CA ASN A 138 -11.41 -9.54 1.81
C ASN A 138 -10.91 -10.66 2.73
N THR A 139 -10.32 -11.72 2.15
CA THR A 139 -9.75 -12.82 2.93
C THR A 139 -8.54 -12.36 3.75
N ARG A 140 -7.67 -11.52 3.17
CA ARG A 140 -6.54 -10.92 3.91
C ARG A 140 -7.04 -10.02 5.03
N TRP A 141 -8.04 -9.19 4.74
CA TRP A 141 -8.61 -8.25 5.70
C TRP A 141 -9.23 -8.95 6.90
N LEU A 142 -9.89 -10.11 6.70
CA LEU A 142 -10.36 -10.95 7.79
C LEU A 142 -9.23 -11.30 8.78
N TRP A 143 -8.08 -11.76 8.27
CA TRP A 143 -6.96 -12.15 9.13
C TRP A 143 -6.31 -10.94 9.81
N ASN A 144 -6.24 -9.78 9.14
CA ASN A 144 -5.77 -8.54 9.78
C ASN A 144 -6.65 -8.17 10.99
N ILE A 145 -7.98 -8.30 10.87
CA ILE A 145 -8.90 -8.06 12.00
C ILE A 145 -8.61 -9.02 13.15
N VAL A 146 -8.40 -10.31 12.84
CA VAL A 146 -8.10 -11.33 13.86
C VAL A 146 -6.76 -11.03 14.55
N ASP A 147 -5.72 -10.71 13.80
CA ASP A 147 -4.39 -10.41 14.33
C ASP A 147 -4.39 -9.17 15.22
N ASP A 148 -5.09 -8.10 14.80
CA ASP A 148 -5.25 -6.89 15.61
C ASP A 148 -6.02 -7.15 16.90
N ALA A 149 -7.10 -7.93 16.81
CA ALA A 149 -7.90 -8.31 17.97
C ALA A 149 -7.08 -9.16 18.96
N LEU A 150 -6.32 -10.15 18.47
CA LEU A 150 -5.45 -10.99 19.29
C LEU A 150 -4.30 -10.19 19.91
N SER A 151 -3.63 -9.33 19.14
CA SER A 151 -2.57 -8.43 19.63
C SER A 151 -3.10 -7.54 20.76
N THR A 152 -4.29 -6.97 20.57
CA THR A 152 -4.96 -6.15 21.58
C THR A 152 -5.31 -6.99 22.83
N ALA A 153 -5.92 -8.16 22.65
CA ALA A 153 -6.32 -9.05 23.74
C ALA A 153 -5.11 -9.46 24.60
N VAL A 154 -4.00 -9.88 23.97
CA VAL A 154 -2.76 -10.24 24.68
C VAL A 154 -2.21 -9.05 25.47
N ARG A 155 -2.12 -7.87 24.84
CA ARG A 155 -1.57 -6.66 25.49
C ARG A 155 -2.44 -6.13 26.62
N GLN A 156 -3.75 -6.36 26.56
CA GLN A 156 -4.71 -5.91 27.56
C GLN A 156 -4.95 -6.93 28.68
N HIS A 157 -4.53 -8.19 28.50
CA HIS A 157 -4.73 -9.25 29.48
C HIS A 157 -4.15 -8.88 30.86
N PRO A 158 -4.90 -9.01 31.97
CA PRO A 158 -4.47 -8.52 33.29
C PRO A 158 -3.12 -9.08 33.75
N GLN A 159 -2.88 -10.37 33.57
CA GLN A 159 -1.62 -11.01 33.97
C GLN A 159 -0.43 -10.55 33.11
N VAL A 160 -0.65 -10.39 31.79
CA VAL A 160 0.37 -9.87 30.87
C VAL A 160 0.70 -8.42 31.22
N ARG A 161 -0.33 -7.59 31.45
CA ARG A 161 -0.14 -6.18 31.87
C ARG A 161 0.63 -6.06 33.18
N ALA A 162 0.38 -6.93 34.15
CA ALA A 162 1.07 -6.93 35.43
C ALA A 162 2.58 -7.25 35.29
N GLN A 163 2.94 -8.13 34.35
CA GLN A 163 4.34 -8.55 34.13
C GLN A 163 5.06 -7.76 33.02
N ARG A 164 4.33 -6.95 32.25
CA ARG A 164 4.84 -6.28 31.04
C ARG A 164 6.14 -5.52 31.26
N SER A 165 6.14 -4.57 32.21
CA SER A 165 7.31 -3.72 32.44
C SER A 165 8.53 -4.52 32.90
N HIS A 166 8.32 -5.60 33.67
CA HIS A 166 9.40 -6.46 34.13
C HIS A 166 10.03 -7.25 32.98
N LEU A 167 9.20 -7.87 32.13
CA LEU A 167 9.66 -8.62 30.96
C LEU A 167 10.37 -7.72 29.94
N GLU A 168 9.83 -6.53 29.66
CA GLU A 168 10.46 -5.54 28.77
C GLU A 168 11.85 -5.10 29.29
N GLN A 169 11.99 -4.89 30.61
CA GLN A 169 13.27 -4.55 31.24
C GLN A 169 14.30 -5.68 31.14
N GLN A 170 13.90 -6.93 31.40
CA GLN A 170 14.81 -8.08 31.30
C GLN A 170 15.31 -8.29 29.87
N VAL A 171 14.43 -8.10 28.87
CA VAL A 171 14.81 -8.18 27.44
C VAL A 171 15.76 -7.06 27.07
N ALA A 172 15.45 -5.81 27.45
CA ALA A 172 16.30 -4.66 27.16
C ALA A 172 17.69 -4.78 27.81
N ALA A 173 17.77 -5.40 28.99
CA ALA A 173 19.03 -5.66 29.70
C ALA A 173 19.79 -6.90 29.18
N GLY A 174 19.24 -7.65 28.21
CA GLY A 174 19.83 -8.88 27.69
C GLY A 174 19.81 -10.07 28.67
N GLN A 175 19.04 -9.97 29.75
CA GLN A 175 18.92 -11.01 30.79
C GLN A 175 17.93 -12.11 30.38
N LEU A 176 16.97 -11.78 29.52
CA LEU A 176 16.02 -12.70 28.92
C LEU A 176 15.99 -12.48 27.42
N SER A 177 16.00 -13.55 26.62
CA SER A 177 15.87 -13.42 25.17
C SER A 177 14.45 -13.01 24.77
N SER A 178 14.31 -12.30 23.65
CA SER A 178 12.99 -11.91 23.12
C SER A 178 12.06 -13.11 22.90
N GLU A 179 12.61 -14.26 22.49
CA GLU A 179 11.86 -15.50 22.32
C GLU A 179 11.36 -16.07 23.64
N ALA A 180 12.21 -16.10 24.68
CA ALA A 180 11.83 -16.58 25.99
C ALA A 180 10.77 -15.68 26.65
N ALA A 181 10.93 -14.36 26.54
CA ALA A 181 9.94 -13.39 26.99
C ALA A 181 8.61 -13.53 26.25
N ALA A 182 8.63 -13.74 24.92
CA ALA A 182 7.41 -13.96 24.13
C ALA A 182 6.67 -15.24 24.57
N ARG A 183 7.39 -16.34 24.84
CA ARG A 183 6.78 -17.57 25.38
C ARG A 183 6.12 -17.31 26.73
N GLU A 184 6.75 -16.54 27.61
CA GLU A 184 6.19 -16.20 28.92
C GLU A 184 4.93 -15.34 28.80
N VAL A 185 4.94 -14.33 27.92
CA VAL A 185 3.73 -13.53 27.61
C VAL A 185 2.60 -14.43 27.12
N LEU A 186 2.87 -15.35 26.20
CA LEU A 186 1.86 -16.28 25.68
C LEU A 186 1.36 -17.26 26.74
N ARG A 187 2.22 -17.69 27.66
CA ARG A 187 1.86 -18.54 28.80
C ARG A 187 0.89 -17.80 29.73
N LEU A 188 1.24 -16.58 30.14
CA LEU A 188 0.39 -15.68 30.94
C LEU A 188 -0.94 -15.31 30.28
N PHE A 189 -1.02 -15.40 28.95
CA PHE A 189 -2.27 -15.18 28.23
C PHE A 189 -3.16 -16.44 28.18
N ARG A 190 -2.58 -17.64 28.19
CA ARG A 190 -3.30 -18.92 28.03
C ARG A 190 -3.75 -19.57 29.34
N GLU A 191 -3.07 -19.28 30.45
CA GLU A 191 -3.33 -19.92 31.74
C GLU A 191 -4.44 -19.24 32.58
N ALA A 192 -5.20 -18.33 31.98
CA ALA A 192 -6.40 -17.71 32.55
C ALA A 192 -7.66 -18.18 31.82
#